data_AF-A0A9D6M977-F1
#
_entry.id   AF-A0A9D6M977-F1
#
_cell.length_a   1.000
_cell.length_b   1.000
_cell.length_c   1.000
_cell.angle_alpha   90.00
_cell.angle_beta   90.00
_cell.angle_gamma   90.00
#
_symmetry.space_group_name_H-M   'P 1'
#
loop_
_entity.id
_entity.type
_entity.pdbx_description
1 polymer ?
#
loop_
_entity_poly.entity_id
_entity_poly.type
_entity_poly.pdbx_seq_one_letter_code
_entity_poly.pdbx_strand_id
1 'polypeptide(L)'
;RPLTDDGRLRENIIQTPADVPDGRALSLANAQYFLADKTFDFWIDGIYYDFTHHARLADGQVATVADMPDFSATALSVVSFLSGSQSATDGLPVAAVDVTFGDGQTKTFTLRAGTETAEGAYLPGAIAHQPATVAGHFWPDHPEINDYIARLSWADARRLRSISVRGLLPGGEIVIHGLTLVNERNRAFAPLVLSSTGHYRLAYSGDVKTYENLDVLPRAFVVGQAEIIPDDVSATARMRASDFDPAQIVILSDGETIASDSLASPVTLRSAPSEASGRRPSPPGSAKITAYTPERVTIEADLSAPGLLVLTDADYPGWAATVDGVPTPIHRADLLFRAVPLSAGHHSVVFQFESKSFQVGIWISLLALAGAGVWYTIRQLALKNYADREEFLTAKAEEIKRGL
;
A
#
# COMPACT_ATOMS: atom_id res chain seq x y z
N ARG A 1 7.73 22.90 -9.54
CA ARG A 1 6.72 23.80 -8.92
C ARG A 1 6.86 23.65 -7.40
N PRO A 2 6.68 24.69 -6.58
CA PRO A 2 6.68 24.52 -5.13
C PRO A 2 5.50 23.65 -4.71
N LEU A 3 5.78 22.73 -3.79
CA LEU A 3 4.85 21.77 -3.20
C LEU A 3 3.74 22.56 -2.48
N THR A 4 2.48 22.25 -2.72
CA THR A 4 1.37 22.82 -1.97
C THR A 4 1.37 22.24 -0.55
N ASP A 5 1.22 23.09 0.46
CA ASP A 5 1.18 22.68 1.87
C ASP A 5 -0.08 21.87 2.24
N ASP A 6 -1.02 21.69 1.30
CA ASP A 6 -2.31 21.03 1.53
C ASP A 6 -2.27 19.50 1.40
N GLY A 7 -1.10 18.92 1.10
CA GLY A 7 -0.88 17.48 1.17
C GLY A 7 -1.51 16.67 0.03
N ARG A 8 -1.84 17.30 -1.10
CA ARG A 8 -2.33 16.59 -2.29
C ARG A 8 -1.26 15.64 -2.82
N LEU A 9 -1.46 14.34 -2.59
CA LEU A 9 -0.56 13.26 -3.00
C LEU A 9 -0.14 13.36 -4.48
N ARG A 10 -1.09 13.74 -5.36
CA ARG A 10 -0.86 13.91 -6.81
C ARG A 10 0.19 14.97 -7.16
N GLU A 11 0.45 15.93 -6.29
CA GLU A 11 1.43 17.01 -6.52
C GLU A 11 2.81 16.64 -5.94
N ASN A 12 2.86 15.58 -5.11
CA ASN A 12 4.07 15.03 -4.48
C ASN A 12 4.59 13.76 -5.18
N ILE A 13 3.77 13.11 -6.02
CA ILE A 13 4.19 11.99 -6.88
C ILE A 13 4.79 12.60 -8.16
N ILE A 14 6.11 12.74 -8.20
CA ILE A 14 6.88 13.35 -9.32
C ILE A 14 7.17 12.32 -10.44
N GLN A 15 6.64 11.10 -10.33
CA GLN A 15 6.72 10.11 -11.41
C GLN A 15 5.58 10.39 -12.39
N THR A 16 5.91 10.34 -13.69
CA THR A 16 5.06 10.41 -14.89
C THR A 16 3.55 10.54 -14.61
N PRO A 17 2.85 11.53 -15.20
CA PRO A 17 1.47 11.83 -14.83
C PRO A 17 0.61 10.58 -15.01
N ALA A 18 -0.11 10.21 -13.94
CA ALA A 18 -1.14 9.15 -13.87
C ALA A 18 -0.79 7.81 -13.19
N ASP A 19 0.43 7.59 -12.68
CA ASP A 19 0.70 6.31 -11.99
C ASP A 19 0.13 6.32 -10.57
N VAL A 20 -0.96 5.57 -10.37
CA VAL A 20 -1.40 5.12 -9.03
C VAL A 20 -0.21 4.44 -8.36
N PRO A 21 0.13 4.77 -7.09
CA PRO A 21 1.23 4.10 -6.40
C PRO A 21 1.12 2.59 -6.52
N ASP A 22 2.26 1.89 -6.62
CA ASP A 22 2.31 0.43 -6.71
C ASP A 22 1.34 -0.19 -5.69
N GLY A 23 0.39 -0.99 -6.16
CA GLY A 23 -0.67 -1.55 -5.33
C GLY A 23 -0.13 -2.43 -4.22
N ARG A 24 1.07 -3.02 -4.38
CA ARG A 24 1.74 -3.75 -3.29
C ARG A 24 2.07 -2.83 -2.11
N ALA A 25 2.54 -1.62 -2.40
CA ALA A 25 2.83 -0.63 -1.36
C ALA A 25 1.54 -0.13 -0.68
N LEU A 26 0.48 0.10 -1.47
CA LEU A 26 -0.84 0.45 -0.93
C LEU A 26 -1.40 -0.65 -0.03
N SER A 27 -1.34 -1.90 -0.50
CA SER A 27 -1.81 -3.07 0.24
C SER A 27 -1.03 -3.26 1.53
N LEU A 28 0.30 -3.14 1.49
CA LEU A 28 1.16 -3.23 2.68
C LEU A 28 0.84 -2.13 3.70
N ALA A 29 0.49 -0.92 3.26
CA ALA A 29 0.07 0.16 4.14
C ALA A 29 -1.40 0.05 4.61
N ASN A 30 -2.06 -1.09 4.37
CA ASN A 30 -3.48 -1.31 4.67
C ASN A 30 -4.41 -0.26 4.00
N ALA A 31 -4.02 0.29 2.86
CA ALA A 31 -4.83 1.27 2.12
C ALA A 31 -5.90 0.55 1.28
N GLN A 32 -7.12 0.50 1.81
CA GLN A 32 -8.26 -0.14 1.15
C GLN A 32 -8.91 0.75 0.08
N TYR A 33 -8.95 2.06 0.28
CA TYR A 33 -9.60 2.99 -0.64
C TYR A 33 -8.66 4.10 -1.09
N PHE A 34 -8.73 4.42 -2.38
CA PHE A 34 -7.99 5.52 -2.99
C PHE A 34 -8.97 6.45 -3.74
N LEU A 35 -8.78 7.76 -3.58
CA LEU A 35 -9.59 8.79 -4.22
C LEU A 35 -8.82 9.41 -5.38
N ALA A 36 -9.44 9.44 -6.55
CA ALA A 36 -8.92 10.09 -7.74
C ALA A 36 -9.88 11.18 -8.23
N ASP A 37 -9.34 12.21 -8.87
CA ASP A 37 -10.14 13.14 -9.65
C ASP A 37 -10.41 12.58 -11.07
N LYS A 38 -11.18 13.35 -11.86
CA LYS A 38 -11.58 12.99 -13.23
C LYS A 38 -10.90 13.86 -14.29
N THR A 39 -9.87 14.62 -13.92
CA THR A 39 -9.31 15.69 -14.77
C THR A 39 -8.74 15.16 -16.09
N PHE A 40 -8.25 13.93 -16.09
CA PHE A 40 -7.61 13.28 -17.24
C PHE A 40 -8.40 12.09 -17.77
N ASP A 41 -9.70 12.02 -17.46
CA ASP A 41 -10.60 11.12 -18.15
C ASP A 41 -11.16 11.81 -19.39
N PHE A 42 -11.36 11.05 -20.47
CA PHE A 42 -11.77 11.63 -21.75
C PHE A 42 -12.98 10.92 -22.37
N TRP A 43 -13.68 11.68 -23.20
CA TRP A 43 -14.75 11.19 -24.04
C TRP A 43 -14.24 11.07 -25.47
N ILE A 44 -14.34 9.86 -26.04
CA ILE A 44 -13.95 9.59 -27.43
C ILE A 44 -15.21 9.06 -28.13
N ASP A 45 -15.66 9.74 -29.18
CA ASP A 45 -16.88 9.40 -29.93
C ASP A 45 -18.14 9.18 -29.05
N GLY A 46 -18.28 9.98 -27.99
CA GLY A 46 -19.41 9.89 -27.06
C GLY A 46 -19.35 8.73 -26.07
N ILE A 47 -18.21 8.06 -25.95
CA ILE A 47 -17.94 7.00 -24.97
C ILE A 47 -16.92 7.53 -23.96
N TYR A 48 -17.21 7.33 -22.68
CA TYR A 48 -16.32 7.72 -21.59
C TYR A 48 -15.24 6.66 -21.36
N TYR A 49 -14.02 7.12 -21.09
CA TYR A 49 -12.88 6.28 -20.73
C TYR A 49 -12.31 6.75 -19.41
N ASP A 50 -12.13 5.79 -18.52
CA ASP A 50 -11.41 5.97 -17.27
C ASP A 50 -9.93 5.69 -17.52
N PHE A 51 -9.07 6.68 -17.26
CA PHE A 51 -7.62 6.59 -17.48
C PHE A 51 -6.81 6.60 -16.18
N THR A 52 -7.46 6.49 -15.01
CA THR A 52 -6.72 6.49 -13.73
C THR A 52 -5.83 5.27 -13.56
N HIS A 53 -6.26 4.10 -14.05
CA HIS A 53 -5.49 2.86 -13.98
C HIS A 53 -5.16 2.40 -15.39
N HIS A 54 -3.94 1.92 -15.57
CA HIS A 54 -3.45 1.39 -16.83
C HIS A 54 -2.67 0.10 -16.60
N ALA A 55 -2.59 -0.74 -17.63
CA ALA A 55 -1.76 -1.94 -17.62
C ALA A 55 -0.60 -1.81 -18.59
N ARG A 56 0.62 -1.85 -18.06
CA ARG A 56 1.86 -1.97 -18.85
C ARG A 56 2.24 -3.44 -18.91
N LEU A 57 2.36 -3.98 -20.11
CA LEU A 57 2.55 -5.41 -20.34
C LEU A 57 3.71 -5.65 -21.31
N ALA A 58 4.78 -6.23 -20.80
CA ALA A 58 5.84 -6.87 -21.58
C ALA A 58 5.41 -8.26 -22.08
N ASP A 59 6.29 -8.95 -22.81
CA ASP A 59 6.02 -10.30 -23.31
C ASP A 59 5.58 -11.26 -22.21
N GLY A 60 4.48 -11.97 -22.43
CA GLY A 60 3.93 -12.97 -21.53
C GLY A 60 3.23 -12.42 -20.28
N GLN A 61 3.38 -11.13 -19.95
CA GLN A 61 2.66 -10.52 -18.83
C GLN A 61 1.18 -10.41 -19.13
N VAL A 62 0.35 -10.61 -18.09
CA VAL A 62 -1.11 -10.62 -18.19
C VAL A 62 -1.71 -9.67 -17.16
N ALA A 63 -2.64 -8.82 -17.57
CA ALA A 63 -3.54 -8.10 -16.68
C ALA A 63 -4.98 -8.58 -16.88
N THR A 64 -5.76 -8.62 -15.81
CA THR A 64 -7.17 -9.06 -15.82
C THR A 64 -8.04 -8.00 -15.18
N VAL A 65 -9.21 -7.74 -15.77
CA VAL A 65 -10.21 -6.87 -15.16
C VAL A 65 -10.77 -7.54 -13.91
N ALA A 66 -10.51 -6.95 -12.74
CA ALA A 66 -10.79 -7.57 -11.46
C ALA A 66 -12.28 -7.55 -11.07
N ASP A 67 -13.00 -6.49 -11.47
CA ASP A 67 -14.42 -6.31 -11.23
C ASP A 67 -15.16 -6.13 -12.56
N MET A 68 -15.95 -7.15 -12.93
CA MET A 68 -16.74 -7.13 -14.16
C MET A 68 -18.14 -6.57 -13.86
N PRO A 69 -18.57 -5.48 -14.53
CA PRO A 69 -19.90 -4.93 -14.33
C PRO A 69 -20.97 -5.87 -14.89
N ASP A 70 -22.18 -5.84 -14.31
CA ASP A 70 -23.35 -6.49 -14.91
C ASP A 70 -23.84 -5.70 -16.14
N PHE A 71 -23.13 -5.86 -17.26
CA PHE A 71 -23.33 -5.12 -18.49
C PHE A 71 -23.35 -6.05 -19.70
N SER A 72 -24.32 -5.84 -20.59
CA SER A 72 -24.40 -6.58 -21.86
C SER A 72 -23.81 -5.74 -22.98
N ALA A 73 -22.69 -6.18 -23.55
CA ALA A 73 -21.92 -5.45 -24.56
C ALA A 73 -21.95 -6.14 -25.93
N THR A 74 -21.73 -5.36 -26.99
CA THR A 74 -21.47 -5.84 -28.36
C THR A 74 -20.03 -5.61 -28.80
N ALA A 75 -19.29 -4.77 -28.07
CA ALA A 75 -17.89 -4.49 -28.33
C ALA A 75 -17.13 -4.15 -27.04
N LEU A 76 -15.82 -4.36 -27.09
CA LEU A 76 -14.85 -3.82 -26.15
C LEU A 76 -14.06 -2.74 -26.90
N SER A 77 -14.07 -1.51 -26.39
CA SER A 77 -13.21 -0.45 -26.90
C SER A 77 -11.93 -0.40 -26.08
N VAL A 78 -10.81 -0.36 -26.78
CA VAL A 78 -9.48 -0.35 -26.19
C VAL A 78 -8.77 0.94 -26.58
N VAL A 79 -8.23 1.65 -25.59
CA VAL A 79 -7.28 2.76 -25.80
C VAL A 79 -5.91 2.28 -25.35
N SER A 80 -4.93 2.34 -26.24
CA SER A 80 -3.59 1.80 -26.00
C SER A 80 -2.51 2.49 -26.82
N PHE A 81 -1.26 2.28 -26.43
CA PHE A 81 -0.09 2.61 -27.24
C PHE A 81 1.05 1.63 -26.94
N LEU A 82 2.06 1.64 -27.81
CA LEU A 82 3.29 0.87 -27.62
C LEU A 82 4.41 1.77 -27.11
N SER A 83 5.29 1.22 -26.29
CA SER A 83 6.47 1.91 -25.76
C SER A 83 7.72 1.06 -25.99
N GLY A 84 8.70 1.62 -26.71
CA GLY A 84 9.98 0.93 -26.96
C GLY A 84 9.89 -0.18 -28.00
N SER A 85 8.98 -0.04 -28.96
CA SER A 85 8.65 -1.02 -29.99
C SER A 85 8.99 -0.53 -31.40
N GLN A 86 9.97 0.36 -31.54
CA GLN A 86 10.25 1.06 -32.82
C GLN A 86 10.59 0.11 -33.97
N SER A 87 11.13 -1.08 -33.67
CA SER A 87 11.47 -2.13 -34.62
C SER A 87 10.31 -3.07 -34.97
N ALA A 88 9.17 -2.97 -34.29
CA ALA A 88 7.98 -3.76 -34.60
C ALA A 88 7.44 -3.38 -35.99
N THR A 89 7.22 -4.37 -36.85
CA THR A 89 6.71 -4.16 -38.21
C THR A 89 5.18 -4.15 -38.23
N ASP A 90 4.60 -3.56 -39.27
CA ASP A 90 3.15 -3.57 -39.50
C ASP A 90 2.56 -4.99 -39.39
N GLY A 91 1.43 -5.10 -38.68
CA GLY A 91 0.70 -6.34 -38.49
C GLY A 91 1.27 -7.30 -37.43
N LEU A 92 2.42 -6.99 -36.83
CA LEU A 92 3.01 -7.78 -35.74
C LEU A 92 2.01 -7.85 -34.57
N PRO A 93 1.64 -9.05 -34.08
CA PRO A 93 0.86 -9.20 -32.85
C PRO A 93 1.60 -8.59 -31.66
N VAL A 94 0.93 -7.69 -30.93
CA VAL A 94 1.50 -7.00 -29.76
C VAL A 94 0.73 -7.26 -28.47
N ALA A 95 -0.53 -7.66 -28.58
CA ALA A 95 -1.31 -8.17 -27.46
C ALA A 95 -2.38 -9.17 -27.89
N ALA A 96 -2.74 -10.07 -26.98
CA ALA A 96 -3.95 -10.88 -27.06
C ALA A 96 -4.96 -10.41 -26.01
N VAL A 97 -6.19 -10.16 -26.43
CA VAL A 97 -7.32 -9.79 -25.55
C VAL A 97 -8.31 -10.94 -25.54
N ASP A 98 -8.36 -11.67 -24.43
CA ASP A 98 -9.29 -12.77 -24.22
C ASP A 98 -10.55 -12.26 -23.55
N VAL A 99 -11.68 -12.39 -24.24
CA VAL A 99 -13.02 -12.04 -23.73
C VAL A 99 -13.79 -13.32 -23.49
N THR A 100 -14.09 -13.62 -22.23
CA THR A 100 -14.93 -14.77 -21.86
C THR A 100 -16.34 -14.30 -21.56
N PHE A 101 -17.32 -14.90 -22.23
CA PHE A 101 -18.73 -14.56 -22.10
C PHE A 101 -19.41 -15.34 -20.96
N GLY A 102 -20.63 -14.94 -20.59
CA GLY A 102 -21.40 -15.56 -19.51
C GLY A 102 -21.70 -17.06 -19.70
N ASP A 103 -21.69 -17.57 -20.93
CA ASP A 103 -21.85 -19.00 -21.24
C ASP A 103 -20.52 -19.78 -21.20
N GLY A 104 -19.42 -19.12 -20.85
CA GLY A 104 -18.08 -19.70 -20.76
C GLY A 104 -17.33 -19.78 -22.09
N GLN A 105 -17.92 -19.36 -23.22
CA GLN A 105 -17.18 -19.25 -24.47
C GLN A 105 -16.16 -18.11 -24.37
N THR A 106 -14.95 -18.33 -24.86
CA THR A 106 -13.91 -17.30 -24.97
C THR A 106 -13.69 -16.92 -26.43
N LYS A 107 -13.57 -15.63 -26.71
CA LYS A 107 -13.12 -15.07 -27.98
C LYS A 107 -11.84 -14.29 -27.75
N THR A 108 -10.79 -14.66 -28.46
CA THR A 108 -9.51 -13.97 -28.46
C THR A 108 -9.44 -12.97 -29.61
N PHE A 109 -9.07 -11.74 -29.29
CA PHE A 109 -8.73 -10.70 -30.26
C PHE A 109 -7.23 -10.45 -30.21
N THR A 110 -6.64 -10.05 -31.33
CA THR A 110 -5.22 -9.71 -31.40
C THR A 110 -5.10 -8.23 -31.73
N LEU A 111 -4.36 -7.48 -30.91
CA LEU A 111 -3.93 -6.13 -31.26
C LEU A 111 -2.62 -6.23 -32.04
N ARG A 112 -2.50 -5.46 -33.12
CA ARG A 112 -1.34 -5.45 -34.01
C ARG A 112 -0.76 -4.05 -34.14
N ALA A 113 0.56 -3.99 -34.24
CA ALA A 113 1.28 -2.76 -34.57
C ALA A 113 0.84 -2.22 -35.94
N GLY A 114 0.52 -0.93 -36.00
CA GLY A 114 0.06 -0.24 -37.20
C GLY A 114 -1.37 -0.56 -37.63
N THR A 115 -2.16 -1.28 -36.83
CA THR A 115 -3.58 -1.53 -37.12
C THR A 115 -4.47 -1.13 -35.95
N GLU A 116 -4.37 -1.85 -34.82
CA GLU A 116 -5.15 -1.54 -33.62
C GLU A 116 -4.41 -0.59 -32.67
N THR A 117 -3.08 -0.58 -32.72
CA THR A 117 -2.23 0.29 -31.89
C THR A 117 -0.90 0.58 -32.59
N ALA A 118 -0.15 1.57 -32.14
CA ALA A 118 1.19 1.87 -32.63
C ALA A 118 2.05 2.50 -31.52
N GLU A 119 3.32 2.79 -31.81
CA GLU A 119 4.25 3.48 -30.91
C GLU A 119 3.68 4.83 -30.47
N GLY A 120 3.58 5.06 -29.16
CA GLY A 120 3.01 6.28 -28.62
C GLY A 120 3.84 7.50 -28.99
N ALA A 121 5.15 7.46 -28.70
CA ALA A 121 6.11 8.47 -29.13
C ALA A 121 6.48 8.28 -30.62
N TYR A 122 5.51 8.60 -31.49
CA TYR A 122 5.61 8.32 -32.91
C TYR A 122 6.43 9.38 -33.65
N LEU A 123 7.62 9.00 -34.12
CA LEU A 123 8.45 9.85 -34.99
C LEU A 123 8.47 9.27 -36.42
N PRO A 124 7.89 9.96 -37.42
CA PRO A 124 7.88 9.48 -38.81
C PRO A 124 9.29 9.16 -39.32
N GLY A 125 9.45 7.98 -39.91
CA GLY A 125 10.73 7.48 -40.43
C GLY A 125 11.65 6.82 -39.40
N ALA A 126 11.33 6.91 -38.11
CA ALA A 126 12.04 6.19 -37.05
C ALA A 126 11.31 4.93 -36.56
N ILE A 127 10.04 4.78 -36.92
CA ILE A 127 9.17 3.65 -36.52
C ILE A 127 8.92 2.73 -37.73
N ALA A 128 9.07 1.42 -37.53
CA ALA A 128 8.95 0.41 -38.58
C ALA A 128 7.50 -0.01 -38.93
N HIS A 129 6.53 0.52 -38.20
CA HIS A 129 5.09 0.35 -38.46
C HIS A 129 4.43 1.73 -38.63
N GLN A 130 3.30 1.74 -39.33
CA GLN A 130 2.47 2.92 -39.54
C GLN A 130 1.74 3.32 -38.25
N PRO A 131 1.24 4.56 -38.11
CA PRO A 131 0.37 4.89 -36.98
C PRO A 131 -0.99 4.19 -37.14
N ALA A 132 -1.57 3.77 -36.02
CA ALA A 132 -2.97 3.29 -35.98
C ALA A 132 -3.96 4.47 -35.88
N THR A 133 -5.25 4.18 -35.67
CA THR A 133 -6.26 5.22 -35.46
C THR A 133 -5.99 5.97 -34.16
N VAL A 134 -5.60 7.24 -34.26
CA VAL A 134 -5.30 8.10 -33.11
C VAL A 134 -6.59 8.42 -32.37
N ALA A 135 -6.60 8.10 -31.07
CA ALA A 135 -7.65 8.45 -30.13
C ALA A 135 -7.51 9.88 -29.62
N GLY A 136 -6.25 10.29 -29.36
CA GLY A 136 -5.90 11.61 -28.85
C GLY A 136 -4.52 11.61 -28.19
N HIS A 137 -4.28 12.65 -27.40
CA HIS A 137 -3.04 12.85 -26.64
C HIS A 137 -3.44 13.09 -25.18
N PHE A 138 -3.44 12.04 -24.38
CA PHE A 138 -4.04 12.08 -23.02
C PHE A 138 -3.01 12.12 -21.90
N TRP A 139 -1.73 12.31 -22.24
CA TRP A 139 -0.62 12.43 -21.30
C TRP A 139 -0.25 13.91 -21.09
N PRO A 140 -0.63 14.54 -19.96
CA PRO A 140 -0.53 15.99 -19.78
C PRO A 140 0.89 16.55 -19.85
N ASP A 141 1.86 15.81 -19.33
CA ASP A 141 3.28 16.19 -19.36
C ASP A 141 4.03 15.62 -20.58
N HIS A 142 3.35 14.78 -21.38
CA HIS A 142 3.90 14.15 -22.59
C HIS A 142 2.94 14.30 -23.78
N PRO A 143 2.62 15.54 -24.21
CA PRO A 143 1.67 15.78 -25.29
C PRO A 143 2.12 15.20 -26.65
N GLU A 144 3.39 14.81 -26.78
CA GLU A 144 3.94 14.11 -27.94
C GLU A 144 3.48 12.65 -28.05
N ILE A 145 2.99 12.05 -26.97
CA ILE A 145 2.54 10.65 -26.95
C ILE A 145 1.14 10.56 -27.54
N ASN A 146 0.99 9.68 -28.53
CA ASN A 146 -0.30 9.31 -29.10
C ASN A 146 -0.90 8.14 -28.33
N ASP A 147 -2.19 8.26 -28.01
CA ASP A 147 -3.02 7.12 -27.66
C ASP A 147 -3.81 6.68 -28.90
N TYR A 148 -3.91 5.38 -29.12
CA TYR A 148 -4.63 4.78 -30.25
C TYR A 148 -5.89 4.06 -29.77
N ILE A 149 -6.91 4.00 -30.62
CA ILE A 149 -8.18 3.36 -30.29
C ILE A 149 -8.51 2.20 -31.23
N ALA A 150 -8.94 1.09 -30.65
CA ALA A 150 -9.43 -0.09 -31.36
C ALA A 150 -10.81 -0.52 -30.83
N ARG A 151 -11.66 -1.01 -31.74
CA ARG A 151 -13.00 -1.54 -31.43
C ARG A 151 -13.07 -3.03 -31.70
N LEU A 152 -13.16 -3.82 -30.63
CA LEU A 152 -13.20 -5.28 -30.68
C LEU A 152 -14.65 -5.76 -30.60
N SER A 153 -15.30 -5.94 -31.76
CA SER A 153 -16.74 -6.23 -31.81
C SER A 153 -17.08 -7.73 -31.93
N TRP A 154 -18.31 -8.06 -31.54
CA TRP A 154 -18.95 -9.37 -31.74
C TRP A 154 -20.44 -9.19 -32.06
N ALA A 155 -21.09 -10.25 -32.56
CA ALA A 155 -22.38 -10.14 -33.25
C ALA A 155 -23.55 -9.71 -32.35
N ASP A 156 -23.64 -10.31 -31.16
CA ASP A 156 -24.80 -10.15 -30.27
C ASP A 156 -24.43 -9.56 -28.92
N ALA A 157 -25.37 -8.83 -28.33
CA ALA A 157 -25.18 -8.27 -26.99
C ALA A 157 -25.08 -9.42 -25.97
N ARG A 158 -23.93 -9.52 -25.29
CA ARG A 158 -23.62 -10.60 -24.34
C ARG A 158 -23.09 -10.00 -23.05
N ARG A 159 -23.43 -10.65 -21.92
CA ARG A 159 -22.77 -10.42 -20.64
C ARG A 159 -21.39 -11.08 -20.66
N LEU A 160 -20.42 -10.41 -20.06
CA LEU A 160 -19.04 -10.90 -19.98
C LEU A 160 -18.74 -11.42 -18.58
N ARG A 161 -17.92 -12.46 -18.52
CA ARG A 161 -17.47 -13.11 -17.28
C ARG A 161 -16.05 -12.67 -16.90
N SER A 162 -15.17 -12.52 -17.88
CA SER A 162 -13.81 -12.04 -17.66
C SER A 162 -13.23 -11.42 -18.93
N ILE A 163 -12.32 -10.47 -18.74
CA ILE A 163 -11.44 -9.93 -19.76
C ILE A 163 -10.02 -10.00 -19.24
N SER A 164 -9.11 -10.57 -20.02
CA SER A 164 -7.67 -10.52 -19.77
C SER A 164 -6.91 -10.05 -20.99
N VAL A 165 -5.86 -9.27 -20.78
CA VAL A 165 -4.95 -8.80 -21.82
C VAL A 165 -3.58 -9.38 -21.55
N ARG A 166 -2.96 -9.98 -22.57
CA ARG A 166 -1.60 -10.52 -22.54
C ARG A 166 -0.71 -9.73 -23.48
N GLY A 167 0.43 -9.24 -22.99
CA GLY A 167 1.48 -8.66 -23.83
C GLY A 167 2.16 -9.73 -24.68
N LEU A 168 2.40 -9.42 -25.95
CA LEU A 168 3.05 -10.32 -26.93
C LEU A 168 4.27 -9.67 -27.59
N LEU A 169 4.68 -8.49 -27.11
CA LEU A 169 5.77 -7.71 -27.69
C LEU A 169 7.13 -8.33 -27.32
N PRO A 170 7.94 -8.77 -28.30
CA PRO A 170 9.26 -9.36 -28.02
C PRO A 170 10.26 -8.39 -27.39
N GLY A 171 10.01 -7.08 -27.53
CA GLY A 171 10.79 -6.00 -26.94
C GLY A 171 9.92 -4.75 -26.80
N GLY A 172 10.06 -4.07 -25.66
CA GLY A 172 9.16 -2.99 -25.26
C GLY A 172 7.91 -3.50 -24.55
N GLU A 173 6.92 -2.63 -24.43
CA GLU A 173 5.67 -2.88 -23.71
C GLU A 173 4.48 -2.37 -24.51
N ILE A 174 3.33 -3.02 -24.33
CA ILE A 174 2.03 -2.41 -24.65
C ILE A 174 1.45 -1.79 -23.38
N VAL A 175 0.96 -0.57 -23.49
CA VAL A 175 0.22 0.11 -22.43
C VAL A 175 -1.25 0.15 -22.82
N ILE A 176 -2.09 -0.50 -22.01
CA ILE A 176 -3.55 -0.36 -22.08
C ILE A 176 -3.94 0.79 -21.16
N HIS A 177 -4.27 1.93 -21.76
CA HIS A 177 -4.57 3.16 -21.03
C HIS A 177 -6.04 3.20 -20.57
N GLY A 178 -6.95 2.65 -21.37
CA GLY A 178 -8.36 2.57 -20.98
C GLY A 178 -9.12 1.46 -21.70
N LEU A 179 -10.11 0.90 -21.00
CA LEU A 179 -11.02 -0.12 -21.51
C LEU A 179 -12.45 0.27 -21.21
N THR A 180 -13.32 0.20 -22.22
CA THR A 180 -14.75 0.47 -22.04
C THR A 180 -15.59 -0.56 -22.79
N LEU A 181 -16.52 -1.21 -22.08
CA LEU A 181 -17.55 -2.02 -22.71
C LEU A 181 -18.56 -1.11 -23.40
N VAL A 182 -18.97 -1.50 -24.61
CA VAL A 182 -19.92 -0.72 -25.39
C VAL A 182 -21.02 -1.63 -25.91
N ASN A 183 -22.25 -1.16 -25.76
CA ASN A 183 -23.41 -1.72 -26.44
C ASN A 183 -23.79 -0.75 -27.56
N GLU A 184 -23.39 -1.09 -28.78
CA GLU A 184 -23.54 -0.19 -29.93
C GLU A 184 -25.00 -0.01 -30.35
N ARG A 185 -25.88 -0.95 -29.98
CA ARG A 185 -27.32 -0.89 -30.33
C ARG A 185 -28.04 0.23 -29.60
N ASN A 186 -27.70 0.47 -28.33
CA ASN A 186 -28.32 1.51 -27.49
C ASN A 186 -27.35 2.62 -27.07
N ARG A 187 -26.10 2.57 -27.54
CA ARG A 187 -25.01 3.50 -27.21
C ARG A 187 -24.69 3.57 -25.71
N ALA A 188 -25.09 2.58 -24.93
CA ALA A 188 -24.69 2.47 -23.53
C ALA A 188 -23.23 1.99 -23.45
N PHE A 189 -22.55 2.38 -22.38
CA PHE A 189 -21.18 1.97 -22.12
C PHE A 189 -20.95 1.75 -20.62
N ALA A 190 -19.90 0.97 -20.30
CA ALA A 190 -19.43 0.76 -18.94
C ALA A 190 -17.88 0.76 -18.95
N PRO A 191 -17.22 1.77 -18.34
CA PRO A 191 -15.76 1.78 -18.23
C PRO A 191 -15.31 0.61 -17.33
N LEU A 192 -14.12 0.09 -17.63
CA LEU A 192 -13.50 -1.01 -16.90
C LEU A 192 -12.19 -0.54 -16.26
N VAL A 193 -11.85 -1.14 -15.13
CA VAL A 193 -10.56 -0.91 -14.46
C VAL A 193 -9.63 -2.07 -14.79
N LEU A 194 -8.54 -1.76 -15.49
CA LEU A 194 -7.45 -2.68 -15.76
C LEU A 194 -6.15 -2.06 -15.26
N SER A 195 -5.39 -2.80 -14.45
CA SER A 195 -4.13 -2.34 -13.90
C SER A 195 -3.09 -3.46 -13.92
N SER A 196 -1.82 -3.09 -14.12
CA SER A 196 -0.66 -3.98 -13.92
C SER A 196 -0.05 -3.83 -12.52
N THR A 197 -0.51 -2.89 -11.70
CA THR A 197 0.04 -2.61 -10.36
C THR A 197 -0.87 -3.07 -9.21
N GLY A 198 -2.03 -3.64 -9.49
CA GLY A 198 -2.94 -4.20 -8.49
C GLY A 198 -4.35 -4.45 -9.02
N HIS A 199 -5.20 -5.10 -8.25
CA HIS A 199 -6.60 -5.34 -8.57
C HIS A 199 -7.49 -4.30 -7.90
N TYR A 200 -8.24 -3.57 -8.72
CA TYR A 200 -9.08 -2.47 -8.24
C TYR A 200 -10.51 -2.58 -8.75
N ARG A 201 -11.44 -2.09 -7.94
CA ARG A 201 -12.83 -1.88 -8.31
C ARG A 201 -13.19 -0.41 -8.18
N LEU A 202 -13.88 0.15 -9.18
CA LEU A 202 -14.49 1.48 -9.07
C LEU A 202 -15.73 1.39 -8.17
N ALA A 203 -15.58 1.74 -6.89
CA ALA A 203 -16.65 1.67 -5.89
C ALA A 203 -17.66 2.82 -6.01
N TYR A 204 -17.19 4.00 -6.43
CA TYR A 204 -18.02 5.17 -6.63
C TYR A 204 -17.47 6.09 -7.71
N SER A 205 -18.36 6.71 -8.50
CA SER A 205 -18.01 7.69 -9.52
C SER A 205 -19.02 8.85 -9.51
N GLY A 206 -18.64 9.97 -8.90
CA GLY A 206 -19.41 11.21 -8.82
C GLY A 206 -18.53 12.40 -9.18
N ASP A 207 -18.42 13.39 -8.29
CA ASP A 207 -17.45 14.49 -8.45
C ASP A 207 -15.98 14.00 -8.39
N VAL A 208 -15.76 12.92 -7.65
CA VAL A 208 -14.51 12.17 -7.55
C VAL A 208 -14.77 10.69 -7.85
N LYS A 209 -13.71 9.95 -8.12
CA LYS A 209 -13.72 8.48 -8.22
C LYS A 209 -13.15 7.88 -6.94
N THR A 210 -13.82 6.87 -6.42
CA THR A 210 -13.33 6.06 -5.29
C THR A 210 -13.06 4.66 -5.78
N TYR A 211 -11.81 4.23 -5.66
CA TYR A 211 -11.40 2.87 -5.97
C TYR A 211 -11.19 2.08 -4.69
N GLU A 212 -11.61 0.84 -4.71
CA GLU A 212 -11.29 -0.15 -3.70
C GLU A 212 -10.13 -1.02 -4.19
N ASN A 213 -9.09 -1.14 -3.36
CA ASN A 213 -7.99 -2.06 -3.54
C ASN A 213 -8.42 -3.46 -3.08
N LEU A 214 -8.57 -4.38 -4.03
CA LEU A 214 -8.99 -5.76 -3.78
C LEU A 214 -7.84 -6.65 -3.29
N ASP A 215 -6.59 -6.16 -3.40
CA ASP A 215 -5.38 -6.85 -2.92
C ASP A 215 -4.96 -6.39 -1.52
N VAL A 216 -5.78 -5.59 -0.83
CA VAL A 216 -5.42 -4.98 0.46
C VAL A 216 -5.02 -6.06 1.48
N LEU A 217 -3.86 -5.87 2.13
CA LEU A 217 -3.47 -6.73 3.25
C LEU A 217 -4.16 -6.25 4.52
N PRO A 218 -4.62 -7.16 5.40
CA PRO A 218 -5.15 -6.76 6.69
C PRO A 218 -4.03 -6.10 7.50
N ARG A 219 -4.40 -5.19 8.40
CA ARG A 219 -3.44 -4.45 9.25
C ARG A 219 -2.51 -5.36 10.07
N ALA A 220 -2.96 -6.57 10.38
CA ALA A 220 -2.14 -7.63 10.94
C ALA A 220 -2.24 -8.87 10.05
N PHE A 221 -1.10 -9.40 9.61
CA PHE A 221 -1.01 -10.60 8.76
C PHE A 221 0.23 -11.42 9.11
N VAL A 222 0.30 -12.65 8.59
CA VAL A 222 1.44 -13.54 8.80
C VAL A 222 2.13 -13.85 7.48
N VAL A 223 3.47 -13.89 7.52
CA VAL A 223 4.32 -14.24 6.37
C VAL A 223 5.22 -15.40 6.69
N GLY A 224 5.53 -16.21 5.67
CA GLY A 224 6.33 -17.42 5.82
C GLY A 224 7.81 -17.22 5.50
N GLN A 225 8.17 -16.09 4.89
CA GLN A 225 9.52 -15.82 4.43
C GLN A 225 9.98 -14.47 4.97
N ALA A 226 11.24 -14.42 5.38
CA ALA A 226 11.91 -13.19 5.78
C ALA A 226 13.17 -13.01 4.92
N GLU A 227 13.50 -11.78 4.59
CA GLU A 227 14.80 -11.41 4.03
C GLU A 227 15.45 -10.37 4.95
N ILE A 228 16.69 -10.60 5.34
CA ILE A 228 17.41 -9.68 6.21
C ILE A 228 18.19 -8.72 5.33
N ILE A 229 17.81 -7.44 5.33
CA ILE A 229 18.48 -6.38 4.58
C ILE A 229 18.73 -5.20 5.52
N PRO A 230 20.00 -4.96 5.91
CA PRO A 230 20.32 -4.07 7.02
C PRO A 230 20.17 -2.59 6.70
N ASP A 231 20.17 -2.20 5.42
CA ASP A 231 20.08 -0.82 4.99
C ASP A 231 18.76 -0.50 4.28
N ASP A 232 18.19 0.65 4.63
CA ASP A 232 16.89 1.10 4.13
C ASP A 232 16.89 1.30 2.59
N VAL A 233 18.05 1.61 1.99
CA VAL A 233 18.17 1.82 0.54
C VAL A 233 18.01 0.50 -0.21
N SER A 234 18.74 -0.54 0.19
CA SER A 234 18.66 -1.87 -0.41
C SER A 234 17.32 -2.55 -0.11
N ALA A 235 16.78 -2.34 1.09
CA ALA A 235 15.44 -2.83 1.43
C ALA A 235 14.38 -2.18 0.53
N THR A 236 14.42 -0.86 0.34
CA THR A 236 13.52 -0.16 -0.59
C THR A 236 13.66 -0.69 -2.03
N ALA A 237 14.88 -0.94 -2.50
CA ALA A 237 15.12 -1.48 -3.83
C ALA A 237 14.54 -2.91 -3.96
N ARG A 238 14.70 -3.75 -2.94
CA ARG A 238 14.14 -5.11 -2.90
C ARG A 238 12.63 -5.10 -2.91
N MET A 239 11.98 -4.22 -2.15
CA MET A 239 10.50 -4.09 -2.11
C MET A 239 9.90 -3.69 -3.46
N ARG A 240 10.69 -3.01 -4.32
CA ARG A 240 10.25 -2.60 -5.67
C ARG A 240 10.41 -3.69 -6.72
N ALA A 241 11.24 -4.70 -6.49
CA ALA A 241 11.46 -5.79 -7.44
C ALA A 241 10.14 -6.50 -7.77
N SER A 242 9.91 -6.87 -9.03
CA SER A 242 8.62 -7.44 -9.49
C SER A 242 8.24 -8.77 -8.84
N ASP A 243 9.21 -9.50 -8.30
CA ASP A 243 9.03 -10.77 -7.60
C ASP A 243 8.82 -10.62 -6.08
N PHE A 244 8.83 -9.38 -5.57
CA PHE A 244 8.52 -9.11 -4.16
C PHE A 244 7.02 -9.16 -3.93
N ASP A 245 6.57 -10.07 -3.07
CA ASP A 245 5.19 -10.15 -2.61
C ASP A 245 5.10 -9.87 -1.10
N PRO A 246 4.55 -8.72 -0.67
CA PRO A 246 4.45 -8.37 0.76
C PRO A 246 3.52 -9.31 1.54
N ALA A 247 2.68 -10.10 0.86
CA ALA A 247 1.86 -11.11 1.51
C ALA A 247 2.64 -12.38 1.88
N GLN A 248 3.89 -12.52 1.41
CA GLN A 248 4.69 -13.75 1.51
C GLN A 248 6.07 -13.50 2.11
N ILE A 249 6.67 -12.34 1.81
CA ILE A 249 8.03 -11.96 2.18
C ILE A 249 7.97 -10.69 3.03
N VAL A 250 8.65 -10.69 4.17
CA VAL A 250 8.94 -9.48 4.96
C VAL A 250 10.43 -9.18 4.92
N ILE A 251 10.79 -7.91 4.81
CA ILE A 251 12.19 -7.47 4.94
C ILE A 251 12.45 -7.04 6.38
N LEU A 252 13.46 -7.61 7.00
CA LEU A 252 13.87 -7.26 8.37
C LEU A 252 15.20 -6.53 8.35
N SER A 253 15.27 -5.41 9.08
CA SER A 253 16.47 -4.56 9.10
C SER A 253 17.49 -4.94 10.19
N ASP A 254 17.09 -5.74 11.17
CA ASP A 254 17.87 -6.13 12.34
C ASP A 254 18.35 -7.58 12.23
N GLY A 255 19.42 -7.76 11.46
CA GLY A 255 19.98 -9.06 11.09
C GLY A 255 20.65 -9.91 12.17
N GLU A 256 20.61 -9.55 13.45
CA GLU A 256 21.40 -10.24 14.49
C GLU A 256 20.61 -11.17 15.44
N THR A 257 19.27 -11.15 15.47
CA THR A 257 18.53 -11.80 16.60
C THR A 257 17.63 -13.00 16.23
N ILE A 258 17.43 -13.30 14.95
CA ILE A 258 16.55 -14.43 14.54
C ILE A 258 17.28 -15.78 14.62
N ALA A 259 18.61 -15.77 14.73
CA ALA A 259 19.45 -16.93 14.49
C ALA A 259 19.65 -17.90 15.68
N SER A 260 19.30 -17.57 16.94
CA SER A 260 19.74 -18.41 18.07
C SER A 260 18.68 -19.12 18.91
N ASP A 261 17.48 -18.57 19.20
CA ASP A 261 16.71 -19.11 20.35
C ASP A 261 15.20 -19.38 20.19
N SER A 262 14.53 -19.02 19.08
CA SER A 262 13.06 -19.19 18.99
C SER A 262 12.53 -19.99 17.79
N LEU A 263 13.38 -20.36 16.83
CA LEU A 263 12.98 -21.14 15.67
C LEU A 263 13.82 -22.43 15.66
N ALA A 264 13.25 -23.53 16.15
CA ALA A 264 13.89 -24.85 16.26
C ALA A 264 14.25 -25.50 14.89
N SER A 265 14.20 -24.73 13.82
CA SER A 265 14.82 -25.01 12.53
C SER A 265 15.03 -23.66 11.87
N PRO A 266 16.18 -23.38 11.25
CA PRO A 266 16.36 -22.15 10.49
C PRO A 266 15.21 -22.08 9.49
N VAL A 267 14.40 -21.03 9.59
CA VAL A 267 13.56 -20.61 8.46
C VAL A 267 14.54 -20.55 7.30
N THR A 268 14.43 -21.51 6.39
CA THR A 268 15.37 -21.60 5.30
C THR A 268 15.05 -20.38 4.45
N LEU A 269 15.90 -19.37 4.57
CA LEU A 269 16.07 -18.24 3.66
C LEU A 269 16.35 -18.84 2.28
N ARG A 270 15.32 -19.35 1.61
CA ARG A 270 15.44 -19.94 0.26
C ARG A 270 15.15 -18.86 -0.75
N SER A 271 16.12 -18.70 -1.63
CA SER A 271 16.08 -17.94 -2.86
C SER A 271 15.09 -18.53 -3.87
N ALA A 272 14.36 -17.62 -4.50
CA ALA A 272 13.53 -17.72 -5.71
C ALA A 272 12.21 -18.55 -5.64
N PRO A 273 11.08 -18.00 -6.13
CA PRO A 273 9.85 -18.75 -6.33
C PRO A 273 10.00 -19.80 -7.44
N SER A 274 9.38 -20.98 -7.25
CA SER A 274 9.17 -21.94 -8.33
C SER A 274 7.96 -21.49 -9.15
N GLU A 275 8.20 -21.16 -10.43
CA GLU A 275 7.18 -20.76 -11.42
C GLU A 275 6.31 -21.93 -11.90
N ALA A 276 5.63 -22.63 -10.98
CA ALA A 276 4.70 -23.68 -11.35
C ALA A 276 3.35 -23.46 -10.66
N SER A 277 2.40 -22.95 -11.45
CA SER A 277 1.03 -22.57 -11.09
C SER A 277 0.91 -21.10 -10.66
N GLY A 278 0.23 -20.29 -11.47
CA GLY A 278 -0.12 -18.89 -11.20
C GLY A 278 -1.12 -18.70 -10.04
N ARG A 279 -1.01 -19.53 -9.00
CA ARG A 279 -1.78 -19.45 -7.76
C ARG A 279 -0.83 -19.03 -6.66
N ARG A 280 -1.08 -17.84 -6.09
CA ARG A 280 -0.35 -17.33 -4.92
C ARG A 280 -0.28 -18.43 -3.84
N PRO A 281 0.90 -18.74 -3.26
CA PRO A 281 0.98 -19.64 -2.13
C PRO A 281 0.05 -19.15 -1.02
N SER A 282 -0.61 -20.06 -0.31
CA SER A 282 -1.46 -19.66 0.82
C SER A 282 -0.56 -19.10 1.93
N PRO A 283 -0.97 -18.01 2.62
CA PRO A 283 -0.25 -17.53 3.79
C PRO A 283 -0.05 -18.67 4.81
N PRO A 284 1.03 -18.65 5.61
CA PRO A 284 1.31 -19.72 6.57
C PRO A 284 0.26 -19.83 7.69
N GLY A 285 -0.64 -18.85 7.81
CA GLY A 285 -1.65 -18.77 8.84
C GLY A 285 -2.59 -17.57 8.67
N SER A 286 -3.27 -17.20 9.76
CA SER A 286 -4.13 -16.02 9.84
C SER A 286 -3.81 -15.19 11.08
N ALA A 287 -4.12 -13.90 11.03
CA ALA A 287 -4.02 -13.00 12.17
C ALA A 287 -5.26 -12.10 12.24
N LYS A 288 -5.74 -11.85 13.46
CA LYS A 288 -6.92 -11.03 13.71
C LYS A 288 -6.68 -10.13 14.92
N ILE A 289 -6.80 -8.82 14.73
CA ILE A 289 -6.83 -7.86 15.82
C ILE A 289 -8.12 -8.04 16.62
N THR A 290 -8.01 -8.35 17.91
CA THR A 290 -9.14 -8.51 18.84
C THR A 290 -9.37 -7.27 19.71
N ALA A 291 -8.33 -6.47 19.92
CA ALA A 291 -8.42 -5.16 20.56
C ALA A 291 -7.40 -4.18 19.95
N TYR A 292 -7.83 -2.94 19.74
CA TYR A 292 -6.99 -1.88 19.17
C TYR A 292 -7.20 -0.57 19.93
N THR A 293 -6.25 -0.21 20.79
CA THR A 293 -6.18 1.08 21.49
C THR A 293 -4.84 1.75 21.21
N PRO A 294 -4.69 3.06 21.44
CA PRO A 294 -3.45 3.78 21.10
C PRO A 294 -2.19 3.20 21.78
N GLU A 295 -2.32 2.69 23.01
CA GLU A 295 -1.21 2.16 23.81
C GLU A 295 -1.15 0.63 23.82
N ARG A 296 -2.12 -0.07 23.21
CA ARG A 296 -2.22 -1.54 23.25
C ARG A 296 -2.92 -2.11 22.02
N VAL A 297 -2.28 -3.08 21.38
CA VAL A 297 -2.87 -3.87 20.29
C VAL A 297 -2.80 -5.34 20.68
N THR A 298 -3.92 -6.05 20.59
CA THR A 298 -4.00 -7.49 20.85
C THR A 298 -4.43 -8.21 19.59
N ILE A 299 -3.66 -9.23 19.21
CA ILE A 299 -3.80 -9.98 17.98
C ILE A 299 -3.82 -11.47 18.31
N GLU A 300 -4.83 -12.16 17.79
CA GLU A 300 -4.87 -13.62 17.79
C GLU A 300 -4.34 -14.11 16.45
N ALA A 301 -3.37 -15.03 16.47
CA ALA A 301 -2.77 -15.63 15.30
C ALA A 301 -2.90 -17.15 15.33
N ASP A 302 -3.06 -17.77 14.17
CA ASP A 302 -3.08 -19.22 13.99
C ASP A 302 -2.20 -19.57 12.79
N LEU A 303 -1.12 -20.31 13.03
CA LEU A 303 -0.09 -20.64 12.05
C LEU A 303 0.05 -22.15 11.90
N SER A 304 0.04 -22.63 10.66
CA SER A 304 0.31 -24.03 10.30
C SER A 304 1.81 -24.37 10.28
N ALA A 305 2.67 -23.36 10.17
CA ALA A 305 4.13 -23.46 10.16
C ALA A 305 4.73 -22.19 10.79
N PRO A 306 5.98 -22.22 11.29
CA PRO A 306 6.62 -21.02 11.83
C PRO A 306 6.63 -19.87 10.81
N GLY A 307 6.48 -18.64 11.29
CA GLY A 307 6.42 -17.45 10.45
C GLY A 307 6.59 -16.16 11.26
N LEU A 308 6.35 -15.02 10.62
CA LEU A 308 6.32 -13.72 11.29
C LEU A 308 4.92 -13.13 11.24
N LEU A 309 4.44 -12.66 12.39
CA LEU A 309 3.31 -11.75 12.45
C LEU A 309 3.81 -10.34 12.16
N VAL A 310 3.26 -9.71 11.14
CA VAL A 310 3.50 -8.30 10.78
C VAL A 310 2.28 -7.48 11.20
N LEU A 311 2.53 -6.38 11.92
CA LEU A 311 1.57 -5.35 12.25
C LEU A 311 1.97 -4.06 11.52
N THR A 312 1.11 -3.57 10.62
CA THR A 312 1.36 -2.40 9.78
C THR A 312 1.17 -1.07 10.52
N ASP A 313 1.64 -1.02 11.77
CA ASP A 313 1.80 0.21 12.54
C ASP A 313 3.29 0.55 12.60
N ALA A 314 3.60 1.85 12.63
CA ALA A 314 4.99 2.31 12.72
C ALA A 314 5.73 1.68 13.91
N ASP A 315 6.93 1.19 13.65
CA ASP A 315 7.93 0.80 14.63
C ASP A 315 8.54 2.08 15.22
N TYR A 316 8.36 2.24 16.52
CA TYR A 316 8.78 3.43 17.24
C TYR A 316 9.31 3.02 18.62
N PRO A 317 10.41 3.64 19.10
CA PRO A 317 10.96 3.31 20.41
C PRO A 317 9.93 3.43 21.54
N GLY A 318 9.80 2.37 22.34
CA GLY A 318 8.88 2.30 23.48
C GLY A 318 7.78 1.26 23.34
N TRP A 319 7.60 0.64 22.18
CA TRP A 319 6.76 -0.55 22.07
C TRP A 319 7.47 -1.79 22.61
N ALA A 320 6.74 -2.61 23.37
CA ALA A 320 7.13 -3.95 23.78
C ALA A 320 6.09 -4.95 23.27
N ALA A 321 6.51 -6.18 22.97
CA ALA A 321 5.61 -7.25 22.58
C ALA A 321 5.72 -8.44 23.53
N THR A 322 4.59 -9.14 23.71
CA THR A 322 4.55 -10.47 24.30
C THR A 322 3.84 -11.44 23.38
N VAL A 323 4.34 -12.67 23.31
CA VAL A 323 3.67 -13.82 22.67
C VAL A 323 3.28 -14.78 23.78
N ASP A 324 1.98 -15.02 23.95
CA ASP A 324 1.42 -15.86 25.02
C ASP A 324 1.88 -15.45 26.42
N GLY A 325 2.06 -14.13 26.61
CA GLY A 325 2.53 -13.53 27.87
C GLY A 325 4.06 -13.55 28.06
N VAL A 326 4.82 -14.17 27.16
CA VAL A 326 6.30 -14.18 27.20
C VAL A 326 6.84 -12.96 26.43
N PRO A 327 7.73 -12.13 27.00
CA PRO A 327 8.36 -11.04 26.28
C PRO A 327 9.08 -11.51 25.01
N THR A 328 8.80 -10.85 23.89
CA THR A 328 9.35 -11.21 22.57
C THR A 328 9.90 -9.96 21.88
N PRO A 329 11.11 -10.00 21.30
CA PRO A 329 11.65 -8.88 20.55
C PRO A 329 10.75 -8.48 19.38
N ILE A 330 10.59 -7.18 19.19
CA ILE A 330 9.97 -6.60 17.99
C ILE A 330 11.07 -6.35 16.98
N HIS A 331 10.86 -6.82 15.75
CA HIS A 331 11.71 -6.56 14.61
C HIS A 331 11.11 -5.48 13.72
N ARG A 332 11.96 -4.62 13.17
CA ARG A 332 11.53 -3.61 12.20
C ARG A 332 11.39 -4.25 10.83
N ALA A 333 10.15 -4.30 10.35
CA ALA A 333 9.71 -4.93 9.11
C ALA A 333 9.40 -3.91 8.02
N ASP A 334 9.80 -4.19 6.78
CA ASP A 334 9.49 -3.41 5.59
C ASP A 334 9.68 -1.90 5.80
N LEU A 335 10.84 -1.55 6.38
CA LEU A 335 11.31 -0.21 6.74
C LEU A 335 10.60 0.48 7.92
N LEU A 336 9.30 0.23 8.09
CA LEU A 336 8.44 1.03 8.98
C LEU A 336 7.66 0.20 9.99
N PHE A 337 7.35 -1.06 9.73
CA PHE A 337 6.36 -1.83 10.49
C PHE A 337 6.99 -2.68 11.58
N ARG A 338 6.13 -3.27 12.42
CA ARG A 338 6.54 -4.15 13.52
C ARG A 338 6.31 -5.59 13.14
N ALA A 339 7.28 -6.46 13.41
CA ALA A 339 7.12 -7.90 13.27
C ALA A 339 7.55 -8.66 14.52
N VAL A 340 6.91 -9.79 14.79
CA VAL A 340 7.32 -10.74 15.83
C VAL A 340 7.35 -12.15 15.26
N PRO A 341 8.37 -12.97 15.59
CA PRO A 341 8.42 -14.36 15.17
C PRO A 341 7.39 -15.18 15.95
N LEU A 342 6.72 -16.11 15.27
CA LEU A 342 5.77 -17.04 15.86
C LEU A 342 6.11 -18.47 15.43
N SER A 343 5.97 -19.41 16.37
CA SER A 343 6.00 -20.84 16.04
C SER A 343 4.71 -21.27 15.34
N ALA A 344 4.65 -22.52 14.88
CA ALA A 344 3.37 -23.12 14.48
C ALA A 344 2.45 -23.28 15.70
N GLY A 345 1.18 -22.95 15.55
CA GLY A 345 0.18 -23.01 16.61
C GLY A 345 -0.70 -21.77 16.70
N HIS A 346 -1.50 -21.73 17.77
CA HIS A 346 -2.33 -20.59 18.12
C HIS A 346 -1.60 -19.71 19.13
N HIS A 347 -1.58 -18.41 18.87
CA HIS A 347 -0.81 -17.44 19.65
C HIS A 347 -1.64 -16.18 19.93
N SER A 348 -1.55 -15.68 21.16
CA SER A 348 -2.04 -14.36 21.54
C SER A 348 -0.87 -13.39 21.66
N VAL A 349 -0.80 -12.43 20.72
CA VAL A 349 0.26 -11.42 20.66
C VAL A 349 -0.26 -10.10 21.18
N VAL A 350 0.47 -9.50 22.11
CA VAL A 350 0.15 -8.19 22.68
C VAL A 350 1.30 -7.22 22.43
N PHE A 351 1.03 -6.16 21.66
CA PHE A 351 1.90 -4.99 21.60
C PHE A 351 1.42 -3.97 22.63
N GLN A 352 2.32 -3.46 23.47
CA GLN A 352 2.02 -2.48 24.51
C GLN A 352 3.05 -1.35 24.46
N PHE A 353 2.60 -0.10 24.49
CA PHE A 353 3.48 1.05 24.54
C PHE A 353 3.89 1.35 25.98
N GLU A 354 5.19 1.33 26.24
CA GLU A 354 5.82 1.63 27.52
C GLU A 354 6.61 2.94 27.44
N SER A 355 5.99 4.04 27.89
CA SER A 355 6.67 5.34 27.91
C SER A 355 7.65 5.45 29.08
N LYS A 356 8.95 5.29 28.79
CA LYS A 356 10.03 5.58 29.76
C LYS A 356 9.97 7.02 30.28
N SER A 357 9.67 7.98 29.41
CA SER A 357 9.53 9.40 29.76
C SER A 357 8.38 9.65 30.74
N PHE A 358 7.27 8.93 30.59
CA PHE A 358 6.15 9.03 31.52
C PHE A 358 6.54 8.52 32.92
N GLN A 359 7.24 7.38 33.00
CA GLN A 359 7.76 6.88 34.28
C GLN A 359 8.72 7.87 34.94
N VAL A 360 9.65 8.46 34.18
CA VAL A 360 10.55 9.50 34.68
C VAL A 360 9.78 10.73 35.15
N GLY A 361 8.76 11.17 34.40
CA GLY A 361 7.89 12.27 34.77
C GLY A 361 7.16 12.04 36.10
N ILE A 362 6.68 10.83 36.35
CA ILE A 362 6.08 10.44 37.64
C ILE A 362 7.10 10.63 38.78
N TRP A 363 8.33 10.11 38.62
CA TRP A 363 9.36 10.23 39.65
C TRP A 363 9.75 11.69 39.91
N ILE A 364 9.93 12.50 38.86
CA ILE A 364 10.19 13.94 39.00
C ILE A 364 9.05 14.62 39.77
N SER A 365 7.79 14.31 39.42
CA SER A 365 6.62 14.91 40.07
C SER A 365 6.53 14.53 41.55
N LEU A 366 6.78 13.26 41.89
CA LEU A 366 6.80 12.78 43.27
C LEU A 366 7.91 13.44 44.09
N LEU A 367 9.11 13.58 43.52
CA LEU A 367 10.23 14.26 44.16
C LEU A 367 9.95 15.75 44.37
N ALA A 368 9.33 16.43 43.39
CA ALA A 368 8.93 17.82 43.52
C ALA A 368 7.87 18.02 44.61
N LEU A 369 6.86 17.14 44.69
CA LEU A 369 5.85 17.15 45.75
C LEU A 369 6.46 16.92 47.13
N ALA A 370 7.37 15.94 47.25
CA ALA A 370 8.09 15.68 48.49
C ALA A 370 8.93 16.89 48.92
N GLY A 371 9.67 17.50 47.98
CA GLY A 371 10.46 18.70 48.21
C GLY A 371 9.60 19.89 48.66
N ALA A 372 8.45 20.11 48.01
CA ALA A 372 7.49 21.14 48.41
C ALA A 372 6.92 20.89 49.82
N GLY A 373 6.62 19.63 50.15
CA GLY A 373 6.18 19.22 51.47
C GLY A 373 7.23 19.49 52.56
N VAL A 374 8.50 19.13 52.31
CA VAL A 374 9.62 19.40 53.22
C VAL A 374 9.85 20.91 53.39
N TRP A 375 9.81 21.67 52.30
CA TRP A 375 9.93 23.12 52.36
C TRP A 375 8.79 23.74 53.18
N TYR A 376 7.57 23.27 52.99
CA TYR A 376 6.39 23.74 53.73
C TYR A 376 6.51 23.44 55.24
N THR A 377 6.95 22.24 55.63
CA THR A 377 7.13 21.90 57.05
C THR A 377 8.24 22.70 57.71
N ILE A 378 9.39 22.89 57.04
CA ILE A 378 10.47 23.76 57.52
C ILE A 378 9.97 25.19 57.71
N ARG A 379 9.21 25.72 56.75
CA ARG A 379 8.62 27.06 56.83
C ARG A 379 7.67 27.19 58.03
N GLN A 380 6.82 26.20 58.28
CA GLN A 380 5.90 26.20 59.43
C GLN A 380 6.64 26.14 60.77
N LEU A 381 7.69 25.30 60.88
CA LEU A 381 8.53 25.24 62.07
C LEU A 381 9.27 26.56 62.32
N ALA A 382 9.79 27.20 61.27
CA ALA A 382 10.44 28.50 61.37
C ALA A 382 9.47 29.61 61.83
N LEU A 383 8.24 29.63 61.30
CA LEU A 383 7.20 30.57 61.71
C LEU A 383 6.79 30.34 63.18
N LYS A 384 6.64 29.08 63.60
CA LYS A 384 6.34 28.74 65.00
C LYS A 384 7.45 29.17 65.96
N ASN A 385 8.71 28.85 65.64
CA ASN A 385 9.86 29.28 66.42
C ASN A 385 9.99 30.81 66.50
N TYR A 386 9.61 31.52 65.45
CA TYR A 386 9.60 32.99 65.45
C TYR A 386 8.53 33.54 66.40
N ALA A 387 7.31 32.99 66.37
CA ALA A 387 6.22 33.36 67.28
C ALA A 387 6.57 33.07 68.75
N ASP A 388 7.08 31.87 69.05
CA ASP A 388 7.51 31.48 70.41
C ASP A 388 8.61 32.42 70.94
N ARG A 389 9.50 32.89 70.06
CA ARG A 389 10.59 33.81 70.42
C ARG A 389 10.09 35.24 70.68
N GLU A 390 9.11 35.73 69.91
CA GLU A 390 8.48 37.02 70.19
C GLU A 390 7.71 36.99 71.51
N GLU A 391 6.96 35.91 71.79
CA GLU A 391 6.23 35.74 73.05
C GLU A 391 7.18 35.70 74.25
N PHE A 392 8.31 34.98 74.13
CA PHE A 392 9.35 34.98 75.17
C PHE A 392 9.97 36.37 75.39
N LEU A 393 10.28 37.10 74.32
CA LEU A 393 10.87 38.44 74.42
C LEU A 393 9.90 39.46 75.02
N THR A 394 8.60 39.38 74.68
CA THR A 394 7.57 40.23 75.26
C THR A 394 7.32 39.92 76.74
N ALA A 395 7.23 38.63 77.11
CA ALA A 395 7.13 38.21 78.51
C ALA A 395 8.32 38.70 79.35
N LYS A 396 9.54 38.56 78.83
CA LYS A 396 10.76 39.02 79.50
C LYS A 396 10.81 40.56 79.63
N ALA A 397 10.31 41.28 78.63
CA ALA A 397 10.21 42.74 78.68
C ALA A 397 9.16 43.20 79.73
N GLU A 398 8.05 42.49 79.89
CA GLU A 398 7.09 42.74 80.97
C GLU A 398 7.67 42.45 82.35
N GLU A 399 8.42 41.36 82.53
CA GLU A 399 9.07 41.02 83.78
C GLU A 399 10.06 42.10 84.23
N ILE A 400 10.89 42.60 83.29
CA ILE A 400 11.80 43.72 83.53
C ILE A 400 11.04 44.99 83.93
N LYS A 401 9.88 45.27 83.31
CA LYS A 401 9.03 46.43 83.67
C LYS A 401 8.36 46.32 85.03
N ARG A 402 8.13 45.11 85.56
CA ARG A 402 7.52 44.91 86.90
C ARG A 402 8.55 44.89 88.03
N GLY A 403 9.83 44.65 87.72
CA GLY A 403 10.93 44.67 88.68
C GLY A 403 11.62 46.02 88.87
N LEU A 404 11.30 47.01 88.03
CA LEU A 404 11.65 48.43 88.14
C LEU A 404 10.46 49.20 88.70
#